data_AF-A0A6A6LKB9-F1
#
_entry.id   AF-A0A6A6LKB9-F1
#
_cell.length_a   1.000
_cell.length_b   1.000
_cell.length_c   1.000
_cell.angle_alpha   90.00
_cell.angle_beta   90.00
_cell.angle_gamma   90.00
#
_symmetry.space_group_name_H-M   'P 1'
#
loop_
_entity.id
_entity.type
_entity.pdbx_description
1 polymer ?
#
loop_
_entity_poly.entity_id
_entity_poly.type
_entity_poly.pdbx_seq_one_letter_code
_entity_poly.pdbx_strand_id
1 'polypeptide(L)'
;MVAPPVFDGEDYQVWAVRMEAFLEACDLWDAVEEDYEVPPLPGNPTVAQIKTHKERKTKKSKAKNCLFAAVSSTIFSKIMTLGSAKAIWDFLKNEYKGDERIKGMKVLNLVREFEMQHMKESETVKAYVDRLSGIANKRFKIETL
;
A
#
# COMPACT_ATOMS: atom_id res chain seq x y z
N MET A 1 14.96 10.87 -13.94
CA MET A 1 14.34 10.71 -12.60
C MET A 1 13.37 9.54 -12.72
N VAL A 2 13.46 8.55 -11.84
CA VAL A 2 12.60 7.36 -11.88
C VAL A 2 11.19 7.78 -11.46
N ALA A 3 10.15 7.30 -12.15
CA ALA A 3 8.76 7.56 -11.78
C ALA A 3 8.40 6.77 -10.51
N PRO A 4 7.56 7.31 -9.62
CA PRO A 4 7.10 6.56 -8.46
C PRO A 4 6.28 5.33 -8.91
N PRO A 5 6.29 4.23 -8.14
CA PRO A 5 5.43 3.10 -8.42
C PRO A 5 3.97 3.53 -8.29
N VAL A 6 3.15 3.26 -9.32
CA VAL A 6 1.72 3.60 -9.29
C VAL A 6 0.94 2.49 -8.59
N PHE A 7 0.09 2.88 -7.64
CA PHE A 7 -0.87 2.01 -6.97
C PHE A 7 -2.23 2.14 -7.62
N ASP A 8 -2.80 1.02 -8.06
CA ASP A 8 -4.12 0.93 -8.66
C ASP A 8 -5.18 0.36 -7.71
N GLY A 9 -4.77 -0.25 -6.60
CA GLY A 9 -5.63 -0.86 -5.60
C GLY A 9 -5.19 -2.27 -5.21
N GLU A 10 -4.36 -2.90 -6.04
CA GLU A 10 -3.92 -4.29 -5.88
C GLU A 10 -2.51 -4.39 -5.29
N ASP A 11 -2.22 -5.52 -4.64
CA ASP A 11 -0.89 -5.85 -4.09
C ASP A 11 -0.31 -4.73 -3.20
N TYR A 12 -1.15 -4.14 -2.32
CA TYR A 12 -0.75 -3.00 -1.48
C TYR A 12 0.56 -3.23 -0.71
N GLN A 13 0.85 -4.47 -0.26
CA GLN A 13 2.13 -4.77 0.41
C GLN A 13 3.34 -4.53 -0.50
N VAL A 14 3.27 -4.97 -1.77
CA VAL A 14 4.36 -4.80 -2.73
C VAL A 14 4.51 -3.32 -3.08
N TRP A 15 3.40 -2.62 -3.33
CA TRP A 15 3.45 -1.19 -3.60
C TRP A 15 4.02 -0.40 -2.42
N ALA A 16 3.57 -0.68 -1.20
CA ALA A 16 4.01 0.03 0.00
C ALA A 16 5.52 -0.08 0.19
N VAL A 17 6.09 -1.29 0.09
CA VAL A 17 7.55 -1.51 0.20
C VAL A 17 8.30 -0.73 -0.89
N ARG A 18 7.82 -0.76 -2.14
CA ARG A 18 8.47 -0.03 -3.25
C ARG A 18 8.37 1.48 -3.07
N MET A 19 7.24 1.97 -2.60
CA MET A 19 7.00 3.40 -2.41
C MET A 19 7.80 3.96 -1.23
N GLU A 20 7.92 3.21 -0.13
CA GLU A 20 8.79 3.53 1.01
C GLU A 20 10.24 3.66 0.55
N ALA A 21 10.78 2.64 -0.11
CA ALA A 21 12.14 2.68 -0.66
C ALA A 21 12.36 3.82 -1.67
N PHE A 22 11.34 4.15 -2.47
CA PHE A 22 11.39 5.30 -3.38
C PHE A 22 11.50 6.64 -2.63
N LEU A 23 10.69 6.82 -1.57
CA LEU A 23 10.69 8.02 -0.75
C LEU A 23 12.00 8.16 0.04
N GLU A 24 12.57 7.06 0.54
CA GLU A 24 13.89 7.03 1.17
C GLU A 24 14.98 7.48 0.18
N ALA A 25 15.00 6.90 -1.03
CA ALA A 25 15.96 7.27 -2.07
C ALA A 25 15.84 8.74 -2.51
N CYS A 26 14.66 9.34 -2.35
CA CYS A 26 14.39 10.73 -2.67
C CYS A 26 14.60 11.68 -1.47
N ASP A 27 15.02 11.17 -0.31
CA ASP A 27 15.09 11.90 0.95
C ASP A 27 13.77 12.61 1.28
N LEU A 28 12.67 11.83 1.31
CA LEU A 28 11.30 12.31 1.59
C LEU A 28 10.58 11.52 2.70
N TRP A 29 11.12 10.37 3.12
CA TRP A 29 10.41 9.42 3.99
C TRP A 29 10.09 9.96 5.39
N ASP A 30 11.02 10.66 6.04
CA ASP A 30 10.83 11.35 7.32
C ASP A 30 9.63 12.33 7.33
N ALA A 31 9.34 12.98 6.19
CA ALA A 31 8.15 13.83 6.07
C ALA A 31 6.84 13.03 6.04
N VAL A 32 6.90 11.74 5.70
CA VAL A 32 5.79 10.79 5.79
C VAL A 32 5.75 10.12 7.15
N GLU A 33 6.87 9.71 7.74
CA GLU A 33 6.92 8.94 8.99
C GLU A 33 6.63 9.79 10.23
N GLU A 34 7.33 10.92 10.37
CA GLU A 34 7.31 11.72 11.60
C GLU A 34 6.16 12.74 11.65
N ASP A 35 5.59 13.08 10.48
CA ASP A 35 4.68 14.22 10.27
C ASP A 35 5.10 15.50 11.02
N TYR A 36 6.40 15.76 11.08
CA TYR A 36 6.94 16.83 11.93
C TYR A 36 6.34 18.21 11.59
N GLU A 37 6.16 19.03 12.61
CA GLU A 37 5.78 20.42 12.42
C GLU A 37 7.00 21.27 12.02
N VAL A 38 6.77 22.27 11.17
CA VAL A 38 7.80 23.25 10.82
C VAL A 38 7.51 24.55 11.58
N PRO A 39 8.22 24.82 12.68
CA PRO A 39 7.94 25.99 13.50
C PRO A 39 8.20 27.30 12.72
N PRO A 40 7.55 28.41 13.11
CA PRO A 40 7.84 29.72 12.57
C PRO A 40 9.32 30.09 12.74
N LEU A 41 9.85 30.88 11.82
CA LEU A 41 11.18 31.45 11.98
C LEU A 41 11.18 32.44 13.17
N PRO A 42 12.27 32.53 13.94
CA PRO A 42 12.43 33.57 14.96
C PRO A 42 12.51 34.96 14.30
N GLY A 43 12.33 36.03 15.08
CA GLY A 43 12.30 37.41 14.57
C GLY A 43 13.59 37.87 13.87
N ASN A 44 14.74 37.30 14.21
CA ASN A 44 16.02 37.56 13.54
C ASN A 44 16.69 36.23 13.14
N PRO A 45 16.24 35.58 12.05
CA PRO A 45 16.73 34.27 11.67
C PRO A 45 18.08 34.36 10.95
N THR A 46 18.95 33.40 11.22
CA THR A 46 20.18 33.20 10.46
C THR A 46 19.87 32.65 9.06
N VAL A 47 20.80 32.84 8.10
CA VAL A 47 20.69 32.25 6.75
C VAL A 47 20.51 30.72 6.82
N ALA A 48 21.20 30.06 7.76
CA ALA A 48 21.06 28.62 7.98
C ALA A 48 19.63 28.25 8.42
N GLN A 49 19.04 28.99 9.37
CA GLN A 49 17.66 28.74 9.82
C GLN A 49 16.64 28.94 8.69
N ILE A 50 16.81 29.98 7.86
CA ILE A 50 15.94 30.23 6.69
C ILE A 50 16.03 29.05 5.71
N LYS A 51 17.26 28.60 5.41
CA LYS A 51 17.52 27.47 4.50
C LYS A 51 16.85 26.20 5.01
N THR A 52 17.10 25.81 6.26
CA THR A 52 16.50 24.61 6.86
C THR A 52 14.98 24.69 6.92
N HIS A 53 14.41 25.84 7.29
CA HIS A 53 12.95 26.02 7.29
C HIS A 53 12.34 25.79 5.90
N LYS A 54 12.96 26.36 4.86
CA LYS A 54 12.52 26.18 3.46
C LYS A 54 12.67 24.74 3.00
N GLU A 55 13.78 24.08 3.33
CA GLU A 55 14.03 22.67 3.01
C GLU A 55 12.96 21.77 3.62
N ARG A 56 12.69 21.90 4.92
CA ARG A 56 11.67 21.10 5.63
C ARG A 56 10.27 21.30 5.03
N LYS A 57 9.86 22.55 4.75
CA LYS A 57 8.58 22.83 4.07
C LYS A 57 8.50 22.19 2.68
N THR A 58 9.57 22.35 1.90
CA THR A 58 9.65 21.81 0.53
C THR A 58 9.55 20.28 0.55
N LYS A 59 10.20 19.66 1.53
CA LYS A 59 10.22 18.21 1.72
C LYS A 59 8.83 17.66 2.04
N LYS A 60 8.07 18.28 2.95
CA LYS A 60 6.65 17.93 3.20
C LYS A 60 5.80 18.05 1.93
N SER A 61 5.93 19.14 1.16
CA SER A 61 5.18 19.32 -0.10
C SER A 61 5.57 18.30 -1.17
N LYS A 62 6.85 17.97 -1.30
CA LYS A 62 7.34 16.97 -2.26
C LYS A 62 6.86 15.57 -1.92
N ALA A 63 6.93 15.16 -0.65
CA ALA A 63 6.43 13.86 -0.20
C ALA A 63 4.94 13.70 -0.52
N LYS A 64 4.12 14.73 -0.20
CA LYS A 64 2.69 14.75 -0.53
C LYS A 64 2.43 14.62 -2.03
N ASN A 65 3.11 15.43 -2.84
CA ASN A 65 2.97 15.38 -4.29
C ASN A 65 3.41 14.03 -4.87
N CYS A 66 4.45 13.42 -4.30
CA CYS A 66 4.91 12.11 -4.71
C CYS A 66 3.85 11.04 -4.47
N LEU A 67 3.19 11.04 -3.31
CA LEU A 67 2.10 10.11 -3.02
C LEU A 67 0.89 10.31 -3.93
N PHE A 68 0.56 11.56 -4.28
CA PHE A 68 -0.48 11.84 -5.27
C PHE A 68 -0.13 11.31 -6.66
N ALA A 69 1.13 11.42 -7.09
CA ALA A 69 1.58 10.88 -8.36
C ALA A 69 1.71 9.34 -8.37
N ALA A 70 1.77 8.72 -7.19
CA ALA A 70 1.97 7.30 -6.99
C ALA A 70 0.66 6.50 -6.90
N VAL A 71 -0.49 7.10 -7.22
CA VAL A 71 -1.80 6.42 -7.15
C VAL A 71 -2.62 6.65 -8.43
N SER A 72 -3.54 5.73 -8.73
CA SER A 72 -4.51 5.87 -9.82
C SER A 72 -5.49 7.02 -9.57
N SER A 73 -6.15 7.51 -10.62
CA SER A 73 -7.14 8.60 -10.52
C SER A 73 -8.29 8.28 -9.54
N THR A 74 -8.70 7.01 -9.48
CA THR A 74 -9.75 6.54 -8.57
C THR A 74 -9.31 6.69 -7.11
N ILE A 75 -8.09 6.29 -6.80
CA ILE A 75 -7.53 6.39 -5.45
C ILE A 75 -7.22 7.85 -5.11
N PHE A 76 -6.67 8.63 -6.07
CA PHE A 76 -6.43 10.06 -5.91
C PHE A 76 -7.69 10.80 -5.43
N SER A 77 -8.83 10.51 -6.03
CA SER A 77 -10.12 11.13 -5.65
C SER A 77 -10.50 10.88 -4.18
N LYS A 78 -10.05 9.77 -3.58
CA LYS A 78 -10.27 9.46 -2.15
C LYS A 78 -9.34 10.25 -1.23
N ILE A 79 -8.12 10.56 -1.68
CA ILE A 79 -7.04 11.14 -0.83
C ILE A 79 -6.79 12.63 -1.08
N MET A 80 -7.33 13.22 -2.15
CA MET A 80 -6.98 14.57 -2.62
C MET A 80 -7.26 15.69 -1.60
N THR A 81 -8.17 15.45 -0.64
CA THR A 81 -8.51 16.40 0.43
C THR A 81 -7.59 16.30 1.65
N LEU A 82 -6.76 15.26 1.74
CA LEU A 82 -5.90 15.02 2.90
C LEU A 82 -4.74 16.02 2.96
N GLY A 83 -4.48 16.53 4.16
CA GLY A 83 -3.60 17.67 4.40
C GLY A 83 -2.10 17.35 4.29
N SER A 84 -1.66 16.22 4.85
CA SER A 84 -0.25 15.83 4.96
C SER A 84 0.07 14.53 4.21
N ALA A 85 1.36 14.31 3.96
CA ALA A 85 1.83 13.06 3.37
C ALA A 85 1.58 11.85 4.29
N LYS A 86 1.73 12.04 5.62
CA LYS A 86 1.36 11.07 6.65
C LYS A 86 -0.11 10.68 6.55
N ALA A 87 -1.02 11.66 6.48
CA ALA A 87 -2.45 11.40 6.41
C ALA A 87 -2.82 10.55 5.17
N ILE A 88 -2.19 10.85 4.02
CA ILE A 88 -2.35 10.05 2.80
C ILE A 88 -1.83 8.62 3.00
N TRP A 89 -0.62 8.47 3.52
CA TRP A 89 -0.01 7.16 3.74
C TRP A 89 -0.83 6.30 4.70
N ASP A 90 -1.30 6.88 5.80
CA ASP A 90 -2.13 6.20 6.79
C ASP A 90 -3.50 5.81 6.23
N PHE A 91 -4.11 6.67 5.43
CA PHE A 91 -5.36 6.34 4.73
C PHE A 91 -5.16 5.12 3.84
N LEU A 92 -4.14 5.12 2.98
CA LEU A 92 -3.84 4.01 2.07
C LEU A 92 -3.56 2.72 2.86
N LYS A 93 -2.81 2.82 3.96
CA LYS A 93 -2.53 1.70 4.84
C LYS A 93 -3.79 1.13 5.47
N ASN A 94 -4.68 1.98 5.98
CA ASN A 94 -5.90 1.53 6.65
C ASN A 94 -6.90 0.92 5.66
N GLU A 95 -7.07 1.54 4.49
CA GLU A 95 -8.01 1.11 3.46
C GLU A 95 -7.57 -0.23 2.82
N TYR A 96 -6.30 -0.38 2.48
CA TYR A 96 -5.86 -1.48 1.60
C TYR A 96 -5.07 -2.59 2.31
N LYS A 97 -4.44 -2.34 3.47
CA LYS A 97 -3.71 -3.40 4.21
C LYS A 97 -4.66 -4.45 4.79
N GLY A 98 -5.84 -4.03 5.24
CA GLY A 98 -6.85 -4.91 5.82
C GLY A 98 -7.40 -5.91 4.81
N ASP A 99 -7.72 -5.42 3.60
CA ASP A 99 -8.25 -6.25 2.52
C ASP A 99 -7.24 -7.29 2.06
N GLU A 100 -6.00 -6.88 1.77
CA GLU A 100 -4.92 -7.78 1.33
C GLU A 100 -4.59 -8.87 2.36
N ARG A 101 -4.55 -8.52 3.65
CA ARG A 101 -4.31 -9.52 4.70
C ARG A 101 -5.43 -10.55 4.74
N ILE A 102 -6.69 -10.12 4.56
CA ILE A 102 -7.85 -11.01 4.55
C ILE A 102 -7.84 -11.89 3.29
N LYS A 103 -7.57 -11.30 2.11
CA LYS A 103 -7.41 -12.03 0.84
C LYS A 103 -6.31 -13.08 0.94
N GLY A 104 -5.12 -12.70 1.39
CA GLY A 104 -4.00 -13.61 1.59
C GLY A 104 -4.31 -14.76 2.57
N MET A 105 -4.99 -14.47 3.68
CA MET A 105 -5.42 -15.50 4.64
C MET A 105 -6.42 -16.48 4.01
N LYS A 106 -7.38 -15.99 3.21
CA LYS A 106 -8.34 -16.85 2.49
C LYS A 106 -7.62 -17.74 1.47
N VAL A 107 -6.66 -17.20 0.71
CA VAL A 107 -5.84 -17.98 -0.24
C VAL A 107 -5.04 -19.06 0.50
N LEU A 108 -4.36 -18.72 1.59
CA LEU A 108 -3.60 -19.70 2.39
C LEU A 108 -4.47 -20.84 2.92
N ASN A 109 -5.69 -20.52 3.38
CA ASN A 109 -6.63 -21.53 3.85
C ASN A 109 -7.08 -22.47 2.72
N LEU A 110 -7.30 -21.96 1.51
CA LEU A 110 -7.63 -22.80 0.34
C LEU A 110 -6.47 -23.69 -0.09
N VAL A 111 -5.23 -23.18 -0.04
CA VAL A 111 -4.03 -24.00 -0.31
C VAL A 111 -3.96 -25.16 0.68
N ARG A 112 -4.14 -24.90 1.98
CA ARG A 112 -4.21 -25.95 3.01
C ARG A 112 -5.36 -26.92 2.78
N GLU A 113 -6.56 -26.43 2.44
CA GLU A 113 -7.72 -27.28 2.14
C GLU A 113 -7.44 -28.21 0.95
N PHE A 114 -6.74 -27.70 -0.07
CA PHE A 114 -6.31 -28.45 -1.25
C PHE A 114 -5.27 -29.52 -0.91
N GLU A 115 -4.21 -29.15 -0.17
CA GLU A 115 -3.14 -30.06 0.26
C GLU A 115 -3.66 -31.21 1.15
N MET A 116 -4.73 -30.97 1.93
CA MET A 116 -5.37 -32.00 2.75
C MET A 116 -6.31 -32.92 1.96
N GLN A 117 -6.61 -32.62 0.69
CA GLN A 117 -7.46 -33.49 -0.11
C GLN A 117 -6.75 -34.80 -0.42
N HIS A 118 -7.49 -35.88 -0.24
CA HIS A 118 -7.16 -37.20 -0.74
C HIS A 118 -8.44 -37.86 -1.23
N MET A 119 -8.30 -38.75 -2.20
CA MET A 119 -9.43 -39.50 -2.72
C MET A 119 -9.85 -40.57 -1.70
N LYS A 120 -11.14 -40.64 -1.36
CA LYS A 120 -11.68 -41.68 -0.49
C LYS A 120 -11.88 -42.99 -1.26
N GLU A 121 -11.80 -44.13 -0.58
CA GLU A 121 -11.98 -45.45 -1.21
C GLU A 121 -13.35 -45.63 -1.86
N SER A 122 -14.40 -45.01 -1.30
CA SER A 122 -15.77 -45.12 -1.78
C SER A 122 -16.17 -44.04 -2.80
N GLU A 123 -15.28 -43.13 -3.17
CA GLU A 123 -15.62 -42.02 -4.07
C GLU A 123 -15.23 -42.31 -5.52
N THR A 124 -15.97 -41.73 -6.46
CA THR A 124 -15.61 -41.83 -7.87
C THR A 124 -14.57 -40.78 -8.23
N VAL A 125 -13.75 -41.06 -9.25
CA VAL A 125 -12.77 -40.10 -9.78
C VAL A 125 -13.42 -38.77 -10.15
N LYS A 126 -14.61 -38.80 -10.76
CA LYS A 126 -15.35 -37.60 -11.10
C LYS A 126 -15.69 -36.77 -9.86
N ALA A 127 -16.21 -37.41 -8.81
CA ALA A 127 -16.54 -36.72 -7.56
C ALA A 127 -15.30 -36.10 -6.89
N TYR A 128 -14.14 -36.77 -6.98
CA TYR A 128 -12.87 -36.22 -6.48
C TYR A 128 -12.44 -34.97 -7.26
N VAL A 129 -12.44 -35.05 -8.59
CA VAL A 129 -12.08 -33.94 -9.49
C VAL A 129 -13.02 -32.75 -9.30
N ASP A 130 -14.32 -33.01 -9.14
CA ASP A 130 -15.31 -31.96 -8.88
C ASP A 130 -14.99 -31.20 -7.57
N ARG A 131 -14.53 -31.88 -6.50
CA ARG A 131 -14.09 -31.22 -5.25
C ARG A 131 -12.85 -30.37 -5.45
N LEU A 132 -11.79 -30.91 -6.08
CA LEU A 132 -10.55 -30.17 -6.33
C LEU A 132 -10.82 -28.91 -7.16
N SER A 133 -11.63 -29.07 -8.22
CA SER A 133 -12.07 -27.96 -9.07
C SER A 133 -12.86 -26.92 -8.27
N GLY A 134 -13.70 -27.36 -7.32
CA GLY A 134 -14.39 -26.47 -6.41
C GLY A 134 -13.46 -25.59 -5.57
N ILE A 135 -12.38 -26.15 -5.02
CA ILE A 135 -11.38 -25.39 -4.23
C ILE A 135 -10.62 -24.41 -5.14
N ALA A 136 -10.17 -24.86 -6.30
CA ALA A 136 -9.49 -23.98 -7.28
C ALA A 136 -10.38 -22.81 -7.72
N ASN A 137 -11.66 -23.07 -7.98
CA ASN A 137 -12.64 -22.04 -8.35
C ASN A 137 -12.89 -21.01 -7.24
N LYS A 138 -12.81 -21.38 -5.96
CA LYS A 138 -12.89 -20.43 -4.85
C LYS A 138 -11.69 -19.48 -4.84
N ARG A 139 -10.49 -19.95 -5.23
CA ARG A 139 -9.29 -19.12 -5.28
C ARG A 139 -9.42 -18.02 -6.33
N PHE A 140 -9.85 -18.37 -7.54
CA PHE A 140 -10.08 -17.39 -8.61
C PHE A 140 -11.07 -16.29 -8.18
N LYS A 141 -12.07 -16.62 -7.35
CA LYS A 141 -13.04 -15.65 -6.84
C LYS A 141 -12.46 -14.66 -5.83
N ILE A 142 -11.40 -15.02 -5.10
CA ILE A 142 -10.74 -14.12 -4.14
C ILE A 142 -9.88 -13.09 -4.89
N GLU A 143 -9.29 -13.48 -6.01
CA GLU A 143 -8.47 -12.62 -6.88
C GLU A 143 -9.32 -11.64 -7.73
N THR A 144 -10.66 -11.81 -7.75
CA THR A 144 -11.60 -10.94 -8.51
C THR A 144 -12.49 -10.06 -7.65
N LEU A 145 -12.28 -10.02 -6.33
CA LEU A 145 -13.00 -9.19 -5.36
C LEU A 145 -12.11 -8.05 -4.90
#